data_AF-A0A942NXD5-F1
#
_entry.id   AF-A0A942NXD5-F1
#
_cell.length_a   1.000
_cell.length_b   1.000
_cell.length_c   1.000
_cell.angle_alpha   90.00
_cell.angle_beta   90.00
_cell.angle_gamma   90.00
#
_symmetry.space_group_name_H-M   'P 1'
#
loop_
_entity.id
_entity.type
_entity.pdbx_description
1 polymer ?
#
loop_
_entity_poly.entity_id
_entity_poly.type
_entity_poly.pdbx_seq_one_letter_code
_entity_poly.pdbx_strand_id
1 'polypeptide(L)' 'MHLKTDKPRNPLFKPQDRYFVSEQGWWFYTVDKIGGPFKTKADCVDACRRYIQRRDGVLT' A
#
# COMPACT_ATOMS: atom_id res chain seq x y z
N MET A 1 10.22 23.96 16.74
CA MET A 1 10.21 23.79 15.27
C MET A 1 9.95 22.32 15.00
N HIS A 2 8.73 21.93 14.63
CA HIS A 2 8.43 20.55 14.27
C HIS A 2 9.06 20.28 12.90
N LEU A 3 10.21 19.60 12.88
CA LEU A 3 10.78 19.03 11.68
C LEU A 3 9.72 18.11 11.07
N LYS A 4 9.07 18.59 10.01
CA LYS A 4 8.27 17.74 9.12
C LYS A 4 9.25 16.79 8.49
N THR A 5 9.39 15.60 9.08
CA THR A 5 10.11 14.49 8.46
C THR A 5 9.44 14.24 7.13
N ASP A 6 10.11 14.62 6.04
CA ASP A 6 9.66 14.37 4.68
C ASP A 6 9.39 12.87 4.58
N LYS A 7 8.10 12.49 4.51
CA LYS A 7 7.74 11.08 4.54
C LYS A 7 8.39 10.42 3.33
N PRO A 8 9.10 9.30 3.51
CA PRO A 8 9.88 8.71 2.43
C PRO A 8 8.97 8.43 1.23
N ARG A 9 9.42 8.85 0.03
CA ARG A 9 8.72 8.59 -1.24
C ARG A 9 8.35 7.11 -1.43
N ASN A 10 9.16 6.22 -0.85
CA ASN A 10 8.86 4.81 -0.72
C ASN A 10 8.44 4.54 0.73
N PRO A 11 7.13 4.59 1.05
CA PRO A 11 6.69 4.23 2.38
C PRO A 11 7.12 2.79 2.66
N LEU A 12 7.80 2.59 3.79
CA LEU A 12 8.14 1.26 4.26
C LEU A 12 6.84 0.54 4.57
N PHE A 13 6.61 -0.60 3.92
CA PHE A 13 5.49 -1.47 4.24
C PHE A 13 5.55 -1.81 5.73
N LYS A 14 4.47 -1.52 6.45
CA LYS A 14 4.39 -1.88 7.86
C LYS A 14 4.21 -3.39 7.96
N PRO A 15 4.61 -4.04 9.06
CA PRO A 15 4.34 -5.47 9.29
C PRO A 15 2.85 -5.85 9.24
N GLN A 16 1.97 -4.85 9.32
CA GLN A 16 0.51 -4.96 9.24
C GLN A 16 0.01 -4.95 7.79
N ASP A 17 0.83 -4.52 6.84
CA ASP A 17 0.50 -4.56 5.41
C ASP A 17 0.77 -5.97 4.90
N ARG A 18 -0.30 -6.71 4.61
CA ARG A 18 -0.23 -8.12 4.19
C ARG A 18 -0.75 -8.29 2.77
N TYR A 19 -0.14 -9.21 2.03
CA TYR A 19 -0.63 -9.64 0.72
C TYR A 19 -1.14 -11.08 0.85
N PHE A 20 -2.28 -11.37 0.22
CA PHE A 20 -2.73 -12.75 0.08
C PHE A 20 -3.21 -13.00 -1.35
N VAL A 21 -3.08 -14.25 -1.77
CA VAL A 21 -3.57 -14.74 -3.06
C VAL A 21 -4.80 -15.62 -2.79
N SER A 22 -5.89 -15.33 -3.48
CA SER A 22 -7.11 -16.16 -3.53
C SER A 22 -7.25 -16.74 -4.94
N GLU A 23 -8.11 -17.74 -5.12
CA GLU A 23 -8.52 -18.25 -6.44
C GLU A 23 -9.04 -17.14 -7.36
N GLN A 24 -9.50 -16.02 -6.79
CA GLN A 24 -10.00 -14.85 -7.53
C GLN A 24 -8.91 -13.85 -7.91
N GLY A 25 -7.68 -13.97 -7.39
CA GLY A 25 -6.56 -13.08 -7.70
C GLY A 25 -5.77 -12.59 -6.47
N TRP A 26 -4.99 -11.54 -6.68
CA TRP A 26 -4.13 -10.95 -5.65
C TRP A 26 -4.85 -9.84 -4.88
N TRP A 27 -4.67 -9.83 -3.57
CA TRP A 27 -5.26 -8.82 -2.70
C TRP A 27 -4.21 -8.23 -1.76
N PHE A 28 -4.37 -6.96 -1.43
CA PHE A 28 -3.60 -6.30 -0.39
C PHE A 28 -4.50 -5.90 0.77
N TYR A 29 -3.96 -6.00 1.98
CA TYR A 29 -4.58 -5.62 3.23
C TYR A 29 -3.67 -4.62 3.91
N THR A 30 -4.22 -3.46 4.21
CA THR A 30 -3.63 -2.44 5.07
C THR A 30 -4.52 -2.30 6.31
N VAL A 31 -4.04 -1.60 7.34
CA VAL A 31 -4.77 -1.38 8.61
C VAL A 31 -6.20 -0.89 8.41
N ASP A 32 -6.44 -0.10 7.35
CA ASP A 32 -7.67 0.64 7.11
C ASP A 32 -8.34 0.31 5.77
N LYS A 33 -7.71 -0.52 4.92
CA LYS A 33 -8.24 -0.83 3.60
C LYS A 33 -7.83 -2.20 3.09
N ILE A 34 -8.78 -2.87 2.44
CA ILE A 34 -8.57 -4.04 1.61
C ILE A 34 -8.72 -3.62 0.15
N GLY A 35 -7.79 -4.04 -0.70
CA GLY A 35 -7.84 -3.77 -2.14
C GLY A 35 -7.60 -5.02 -2.98
N GLY A 36 -8.40 -5.19 -4.02
CA GLY A 36 -8.33 -6.32 -4.95
C GLY A 36 -9.72 -6.65 -5.54
N PRO A 37 -9.82 -7.74 -6.33
CA PRO A 37 -8.72 -8.60 -6.77
C PRO A 37 -7.90 -7.99 -7.91
N PHE A 38 -6.59 -8.22 -7.90
CA PHE A 38 -5.67 -7.85 -8.97
C PHE A 38 -5.19 -9.08 -9.74
N LYS A 39 -4.97 -8.92 -11.06
CA LYS A 39 -4.59 -10.02 -11.95
C LYS A 39 -3.17 -10.53 -11.66
N THR A 40 -2.24 -9.63 -11.32
CA THR A 40 -0.86 -9.98 -11.03
C THR A 40 -0.43 -9.52 -9.64
N LYS A 41 0.60 -10.16 -9.08
CA LYS A 41 1.23 -9.74 -7.83
C LYS A 41 1.78 -8.31 -7.94
N ALA A 42 2.35 -7.96 -9.09
CA ALA A 42 2.93 -6.64 -9.33
C ALA A 42 1.86 -5.54 -9.23
N ASP A 43 0.71 -5.72 -9.90
CA ASP A 43 -0.41 -4.77 -9.84
C ASP A 43 -0.92 -4.60 -8.40
N CYS A 44 -1.01 -5.70 -7.64
CA CYS A 44 -1.43 -5.67 -6.24
C CYS A 44 -0.45 -4.87 -5.36
N VAL A 45 0.85 -5.08 -5.55
CA VAL A 45 1.90 -4.37 -4.81
C VAL A 45 1.92 -2.88 -5.17
N ASP A 46 1.79 -2.54 -6.45
CA ASP A 46 1.77 -1.16 -6.93
C ASP A 46 0.52 -0.43 -6.47
N ALA A 47 -0.65 -1.08 -6.50
CA ALA A 47 -1.88 -0.51 -5.97
C ALA A 47 -1.80 -0.26 -4.46
N CYS A 48 -1.21 -1.20 -3.70
CA CYS A 48 -0.96 -1.04 -2.27
C CYS A 48 -0.01 0.13 -2.00
N ARG A 49 1.13 0.21 -2.71
CA ARG A 49 2.10 1.30 -2.58
C ARG A 49 1.45 2.65 -2.90
N ARG A 50 0.69 2.74 -4.00
CA ARG A 50 -0.03 3.96 -4.39
C ARG A 50 -1.04 4.39 -3.34
N TYR A 51 -1.74 3.43 -2.74
CA TYR A 51 -2.67 3.70 -1.64
C TYR A 51 -1.95 4.29 -0.43
N ILE A 52 -0.87 3.66 0.03
CA ILE A 52 -0.10 4.13 1.18
C ILE A 52 0.49 5.52 0.90
N GLN A 53 1.06 5.74 -0.27
CA GLN A 53 1.58 7.06 -0.68
C GLN A 53 0.49 8.14 -0.67
N ARG A 54 -0.73 7.82 -1.14
CA ARG A 54 -1.86 8.75 -1.09
C ARG A 54 -2.31 9.03 0.34
N ARG A 55 -2.45 7.98 1.17
CA ARG A 55 -2.82 8.10 2.58
C ARG A 55 -1.80 8.94 3.36
N ASP A 56 -0.53 8.74 3.09
CA ASP A 56 0.55 9.45 3.75
C ASP A 56 0.73 10.90 3.24
N GLY A 57 0.02 11.29 2.18
CA GLY A 57 0.13 12.62 1.58
C GLY A 57 1.40 12.82 0.75
N VAL A 58 2.03 11.73 0.31
CA VAL A 58 3.19 11.74 -0.60
C VAL A 58 2.73 11.97 -2.04
N LEU A 59 1.58 11.41 -2.42
CA LEU A 59 0.90 11.68 -3.69
C LEU A 59 -0.25 12.66 -3.43
N THR A 60 -0.02 13.94 -3.75
CA THR A 60 -1.04 15.00 -3.84
C THR A 60 -1.62 15.07 -5.24
#